data_AF-A0A1G7FFM1-F1
#
_entry.id   AF-A0A1G7FFM1-F1
#
_cell.length_a   1.000
_cell.length_b   1.000
_cell.length_c   1.000
_cell.angle_alpha   90.00
_cell.angle_beta   90.00
_cell.angle_gamma   90.00
#
_symmetry.space_group_name_H-M   'P 1'
#
loop_
_entity.id
_entity.type
_entity.pdbx_description
1 polymer ?
#
loop_
_entity_poly.entity_id
_entity_poly.type
_entity_poly.pdbx_seq_one_letter_code
_entity_poly.pdbx_strand_id
1 'polypeptide(L)'
;MIKQLEHYEDYAKYTQQLRRSSLTKRIVNDVKVTDHHGLLITDKIPTELPKKEALIYKMIAGRLLEAVSEVCIKETQKITVEAGHKNYEIKGCTIQSAGWRAVNGSFSEMEKEDEVPQEIPELQKGDTLKIMDNKILSKTTQPLALYTEATLLSAMESAGKDLEDENQRQLLKDTGIGTPATRAATIETLLKRNYIKRQKKNIVPTEKGLKVFEWVKDRKIADVALTGEWEASLNEIEEGKRPPEEFLQAMKDYTQKITEDFLAMEIEGIASPTLVCPVCKKQSVRLYEKVAKCTEDDCQWLFFRNVCGKQVSDQAVMALLANGKTMLLKGLKSKAGKSFDAFLVLQEDGSTAFEFPPLSNNKKGKIKRK
;
A
#
# COMPACT_ATOMS: atom_id res chain seq x y z
N MET A 1 14.42 18.12 26.53
CA MET A 1 14.31 16.99 25.57
C MET A 1 15.30 15.88 25.92
N ILE A 2 16.55 15.86 25.44
CA ILE A 2 17.48 14.71 25.62
C ILE A 2 17.70 14.31 27.09
N LYS A 3 17.89 15.27 28.02
CA LYS A 3 18.04 14.98 29.46
C LYS A 3 16.90 14.16 30.04
N GLN A 4 15.69 14.29 29.52
CA GLN A 4 14.53 13.56 30.06
C GLN A 4 14.56 12.08 29.69
N LEU A 5 15.36 11.69 28.69
CA LEU A 5 15.57 10.29 28.36
C LEU A 5 16.36 9.54 29.43
N GLU A 6 16.97 10.24 30.40
CA GLU A 6 17.56 9.65 31.60
C GLU A 6 16.53 8.92 32.47
N HIS A 7 15.23 9.26 32.36
CA HIS A 7 14.15 8.60 33.11
C HIS A 7 13.66 7.28 32.47
N TYR A 8 14.14 6.94 31.27
CA TYR A 8 13.80 5.69 30.62
C TYR A 8 14.92 4.67 30.83
N GLU A 9 14.61 3.53 31.46
CA GLU A 9 15.60 2.49 31.79
C GLU A 9 16.50 2.11 30.59
N ASP A 10 15.88 1.96 29.41
CA ASP A 10 16.57 1.57 28.18
C ASP A 10 17.62 2.60 27.72
N TYR A 11 17.44 3.88 28.05
CA TYR A 11 18.29 4.98 27.56
C TYR A 11 19.08 5.68 28.67
N ALA A 12 18.79 5.40 29.94
CA ALA A 12 19.37 6.09 31.08
C ALA A 12 20.90 6.05 31.08
N LYS A 13 21.46 4.83 30.97
CA LYS A 13 22.90 4.61 30.97
C LYS A 13 23.59 5.29 29.79
N TYR A 14 22.99 5.20 28.61
CA TYR A 14 23.54 5.82 27.40
C TYR A 14 23.51 7.35 27.50
N THR A 15 22.38 7.91 27.93
CA THR A 15 22.17 9.37 28.01
C THR A 15 23.10 10.02 29.03
N GLN A 16 23.40 9.35 30.15
CA GLN A 16 24.36 9.82 31.15
C GLN A 16 25.80 9.83 30.64
N GLN A 17 26.16 8.87 29.79
CA GLN A 17 27.49 8.72 29.21
C GLN A 17 27.67 9.52 27.91
N LEU A 18 26.57 10.02 27.35
CA LEU A 18 26.56 10.80 26.13
C LEU A 18 27.40 12.05 26.30
N ARG A 19 28.60 12.03 25.72
CA ARG A 19 29.36 13.25 25.46
C ARG A 19 28.57 14.04 24.44
N ARG A 20 27.97 15.15 24.89
CA ARG A 20 27.27 16.07 24.00
C ARG A 20 28.30 16.67 23.05
N SER A 21 28.50 16.05 21.89
CA SER A 21 29.21 16.69 20.79
C SER A 21 28.51 18.00 20.46
N SER A 22 29.27 19.01 20.03
CA SER A 22 28.68 20.23 19.49
C SER A 22 27.70 19.85 18.38
N LEU A 23 26.47 20.37 18.47
CA LEU A 23 25.46 20.16 17.43
C LEU A 23 26.03 20.72 16.12
N THR A 24 26.09 19.88 15.09
CA THR A 24 26.65 20.26 13.80
C THR A 24 25.54 20.76 12.86
N LYS A 25 25.91 21.50 11.80
CA LYS A 25 25.00 21.86 10.70
C LYS A 25 24.42 20.66 9.93
N ARG A 26 24.85 19.44 10.25
CA ARG A 26 24.24 18.21 9.74
C ARG A 26 22.95 17.86 10.50
N ILE A 27 22.90 18.18 11.80
CA ILE A 27 21.79 17.84 12.69
C ILE A 27 20.83 19.04 12.81
N VAL A 28 21.37 20.24 12.96
CA VAL A 28 20.61 21.48 13.13
C VAL A 28 21.00 22.45 12.02
N ASN A 29 20.09 22.64 11.06
CA ASN A 29 20.33 23.45 9.87
C ASN A 29 19.08 24.24 9.53
N ASP A 30 19.03 25.48 10.00
CA ASP A 30 17.94 26.44 9.77
C ASP A 30 17.66 26.66 8.28
N VAL A 31 18.70 26.66 7.43
CA VAL A 31 18.55 26.81 5.97
C VAL A 31 17.83 25.62 5.32
N LYS A 32 17.88 24.42 5.93
CA LYS A 32 17.22 23.21 5.42
C LYS A 32 15.86 22.94 6.05
N VAL A 33 15.42 23.78 7.00
CA VAL A 33 14.09 23.66 7.59
C VAL A 33 13.11 24.41 6.68
N THR A 34 12.11 23.69 6.18
CA THR A 34 10.96 24.27 5.46
C THR A 34 9.83 24.51 6.46
N ASP A 35 8.57 24.21 6.12
CA ASP A 35 7.43 24.35 7.05
C ASP A 35 7.53 23.44 8.28
N HIS A 36 8.29 22.34 8.17
CA HIS A 36 8.39 21.32 9.20
C HIS A 36 9.84 20.86 9.42
N HIS A 37 10.14 20.44 10.64
CA HIS A 37 11.40 19.79 11.00
C HIS A 37 11.20 18.28 11.23
N GLY A 38 12.29 17.53 11.34
CA GLY A 38 12.24 16.10 11.67
C GLY A 38 11.49 15.83 12.98
N LEU A 39 10.88 14.64 13.12
CA LEU A 39 10.11 14.30 14.32
C LEU A 39 11.03 14.20 15.55
N LEU A 40 10.65 14.92 16.61
CA LEU A 40 11.36 14.98 17.88
C LEU A 40 10.40 14.64 19.03
N ILE A 41 10.94 14.12 20.14
CA ILE A 41 10.20 14.09 21.41
C ILE A 41 10.02 15.52 21.92
N THR A 42 8.99 15.81 22.70
CA THR A 42 8.86 17.10 23.37
C THR A 42 9.58 17.11 24.71
N ASP A 43 9.50 18.23 25.42
CA ASP A 43 9.93 18.37 26.81
C ASP A 43 8.91 17.83 27.83
N LYS A 44 7.81 17.22 27.36
CA LYS A 44 6.82 16.59 28.24
C LYS A 44 7.12 15.10 28.34
N ILE A 45 7.33 14.63 29.56
CA ILE A 45 7.45 13.19 29.83
C ILE A 45 6.04 12.60 29.75
N PRO A 46 5.77 11.70 28.80
CA PRO A 46 4.47 11.06 28.70
C PRO A 46 4.25 10.13 29.90
N THR A 47 3.06 10.22 30.50
CA THR A 47 2.59 9.32 31.55
C THR A 47 1.58 8.36 30.93
N GLU A 48 1.78 7.04 31.11
CA GLU A 48 0.82 5.98 30.72
C GLU A 48 0.48 5.91 29.23
N LEU A 49 1.49 5.67 28.37
CA LEU A 49 1.23 5.42 26.95
C LEU A 49 0.69 3.99 26.69
N PRO A 50 -0.34 3.84 25.85
CA PRO A 50 -0.70 2.56 25.26
C PRO A 50 0.50 1.89 24.58
N LYS A 51 0.55 0.56 24.58
CA LYS A 51 1.71 -0.21 24.08
C LYS A 51 2.22 0.22 22.70
N LYS A 52 1.32 0.52 21.76
CA LYS A 52 1.69 0.96 20.40
C LYS A 52 2.28 2.37 20.38
N GLU A 53 1.70 3.29 21.13
CA GLU A 53 2.19 4.67 21.24
C GLU A 53 3.54 4.71 21.95
N ALA A 54 3.72 3.90 23.01
CA ALA A 54 4.99 3.74 23.69
C ALA A 54 6.09 3.23 22.74
N LEU A 55 5.76 2.30 21.84
CA LEU A 55 6.71 1.78 20.85
C LEU A 55 7.13 2.85 19.84
N ILE A 56 6.18 3.61 19.29
CA ILE A 56 6.47 4.72 18.37
C ILE A 56 7.27 5.83 19.08
N TYR A 57 6.92 6.17 20.31
CA TYR A 57 7.67 7.14 21.11
C TYR A 57 9.11 6.69 21.33
N LYS A 58 9.34 5.42 21.72
CA LYS A 58 10.69 4.87 21.88
C LYS A 58 11.48 4.91 20.57
N MET A 59 10.86 4.61 19.43
CA MET A 59 11.52 4.73 18.11
C MET A 59 11.97 6.17 17.82
N ILE A 60 11.12 7.17 18.09
CA ILE A 60 11.46 8.59 17.89
C ILE A 60 12.55 9.03 18.86
N ALA A 61 12.44 8.65 20.13
CA ALA A 61 13.43 8.95 21.18
C ALA A 61 14.81 8.35 20.87
N GLY A 62 14.84 7.05 20.51
CA GLY A 62 16.06 6.35 20.12
C GLY A 62 16.68 6.98 18.87
N ARG A 63 15.89 7.32 17.85
CA ARG A 63 16.39 7.98 16.63
C ARG A 63 16.98 9.36 16.92
N LEU A 64 16.37 10.13 17.82
CA LEU A 64 16.93 11.40 18.28
C LEU A 64 18.28 11.19 18.97
N LEU A 65 18.37 10.21 19.88
CA LEU A 65 19.63 9.88 20.55
C LEU A 65 20.71 9.50 19.54
N GLU A 66 20.41 8.62 18.58
CA GLU A 66 21.34 8.25 17.51
C GLU A 66 21.84 9.48 16.74
N ALA A 67 20.95 10.41 16.40
CA ALA A 67 21.29 11.60 15.62
C ALA A 67 22.24 12.56 16.36
N VAL A 68 22.20 12.60 17.69
CA VAL A 68 23.06 13.47 18.52
C VAL A 68 24.26 12.74 19.14
N SER A 69 24.43 11.47 18.80
CA SER A 69 25.52 10.64 19.30
C SER A 69 26.79 10.80 18.47
N GLU A 70 27.91 10.36 19.03
CA GLU A 70 29.18 10.31 18.30
C GLU A 70 29.08 9.37 17.08
N VAL A 71 29.92 9.62 16.07
CA VAL A 71 29.98 8.78 14.88
C VAL A 71 30.46 7.37 15.21
N CYS A 72 29.91 6.37 14.51
CA CYS A 72 30.48 5.02 14.52
C CYS A 72 31.79 5.04 13.72
N ILE A 73 32.89 4.64 14.36
CA ILE A 73 34.20 4.49 13.72
C ILE A 73 34.41 3.02 13.43
N LYS A 74 34.64 2.69 12.15
CA LYS A 74 34.92 1.33 11.69
C LYS A 74 36.21 1.30 10.92
N GLU A 75 36.96 0.23 11.09
CA GLU A 75 38.08 -0.12 10.24
C GLU A 75 37.57 -1.04 9.13
N THR A 76 37.98 -0.79 7.89
CA THR A 76 37.62 -1.64 6.74
C THR A 76 38.89 -2.09 6.06
N GLN A 77 39.05 -3.39 5.93
CA GLN A 77 40.18 -4.02 5.28
C GLN A 77 39.72 -4.60 3.95
N LYS A 78 40.49 -4.35 2.89
CA LYS A 78 40.27 -4.90 1.56
C LYS A 78 41.56 -5.57 1.13
N ILE A 79 41.53 -6.89 1.02
CA ILE A 79 42.70 -7.72 0.72
C ILE A 79 42.48 -8.35 -0.64
N THR A 80 43.43 -8.13 -1.53
CA THR A 80 43.48 -8.79 -2.83
C THR A 80 44.48 -9.94 -2.76
N VAL A 81 44.02 -11.15 -3.05
CA VAL A 81 44.86 -12.36 -3.08
C VAL A 81 44.90 -12.89 -4.52
N GLU A 82 46.10 -13.16 -5.00
CA GLU A 82 46.31 -13.79 -6.30
C GLU A 82 46.39 -15.31 -6.12
N ALA A 83 45.58 -16.05 -6.89
CA ALA A 83 45.66 -17.51 -6.95
C ALA A 83 45.59 -17.95 -8.42
N GLY A 84 46.71 -18.50 -8.92
CA GLY A 84 46.88 -18.82 -10.34
C GLY A 84 46.97 -17.56 -11.20
N HIS A 85 45.95 -17.32 -12.04
CA HIS A 85 45.86 -16.12 -12.89
C HIS A 85 44.64 -15.25 -12.55
N LYS A 86 44.08 -15.41 -11.35
CA LYS A 86 42.88 -14.70 -10.90
C LYS A 86 43.11 -14.00 -9.57
N ASN A 87 42.52 -12.83 -9.46
CA ASN A 87 42.46 -12.06 -8.22
C ASN A 87 41.15 -12.35 -7.49
N TYR A 88 41.25 -12.59 -6.19
CA TYR A 88 40.14 -12.73 -5.27
C TYR A 88 40.18 -11.57 -4.28
N GLU A 89 39.01 -11.13 -3.83
CA GLU A 89 38.87 -10.00 -2.90
C GLU A 89 38.24 -10.49 -1.59
N ILE A 90 38.88 -10.15 -0.48
CA ILE A 90 38.37 -10.35 0.87
C ILE A 90 38.11 -8.97 1.46
N LYS A 91 36.90 -8.75 1.98
CA LYS A 91 36.53 -7.54 2.70
C LYS A 91 36.26 -7.89 4.15
N GLY A 92 36.82 -7.10 5.06
CA GLY A 92 36.64 -7.23 6.49
C GLY A 92 36.25 -5.89 7.08
N CYS A 93 35.47 -5.92 8.15
CA CYS A 93 35.07 -4.72 8.85
C CYS A 93 35.06 -4.95 10.35
N THR A 94 35.72 -4.08 11.10
CA THR A 94 35.78 -4.14 12.56
C THR A 94 35.32 -2.81 13.13
N ILE A 95 34.41 -2.86 14.11
CA ILE A 95 33.91 -1.65 14.79
C ILE A 95 34.92 -1.24 15.86
N GLN A 96 35.57 -0.10 15.68
CA GLN A 96 36.53 0.48 16.62
C GLN A 96 35.81 1.30 17.71
N SER A 97 34.76 2.02 17.32
CA SER A 97 33.84 2.70 18.24
C SER A 97 32.41 2.62 17.70
N ALA A 98 31.48 2.14 18.51
CA ALA A 98 30.10 1.95 18.10
C ALA A 98 29.34 3.28 17.85
N GLY A 99 29.71 4.35 18.55
CA GLY A 99 29.03 5.65 18.46
C GLY A 99 27.50 5.52 18.59
N TRP A 100 26.77 6.10 17.65
CA TRP A 100 25.30 6.04 17.57
C TRP A 100 24.73 4.61 17.52
N ARG A 101 25.48 3.61 17.02
CA ARG A 101 24.99 2.22 16.94
C ARG A 101 24.75 1.59 18.33
N ALA A 102 25.40 2.12 19.36
CA ALA A 102 25.23 1.65 20.73
C ALA A 102 23.87 2.06 21.36
N VAL A 103 23.13 3.02 20.77
CA VAL A 103 21.84 3.49 21.32
C VAL A 103 20.79 2.38 21.36
N ASN A 104 20.60 1.68 20.24
CA ASN A 104 19.63 0.59 20.12
C ASN A 104 20.31 -0.78 19.98
N GLY A 105 21.65 -0.83 20.07
CA GLY A 105 22.43 -2.07 19.90
C GLY A 105 22.31 -2.69 18.50
N SER A 106 21.93 -1.90 17.48
CA SER A 106 21.73 -2.39 16.12
C SER A 106 23.08 -2.43 15.38
N PHE A 107 23.73 -3.58 15.48
CA PHE A 107 24.94 -3.91 14.73
C PHE A 107 24.64 -4.74 13.47
N SER A 108 23.40 -5.20 13.28
CA SER A 108 23.05 -6.21 12.27
C SER A 108 22.08 -5.74 11.17
N GLU A 109 21.34 -4.64 11.32
CA GLU A 109 20.16 -4.39 10.46
C GLU A 109 20.42 -3.55 9.19
N MET A 110 21.66 -3.10 8.94
CA MET A 110 22.00 -2.28 7.75
C MET A 110 23.14 -2.86 6.90
N GLU A 111 23.43 -4.14 7.05
CA GLU A 111 24.49 -4.77 6.26
C GLU A 111 23.84 -5.44 5.06
N LYS A 112 24.15 -4.92 3.87
CA LYS A 112 24.16 -5.77 2.68
C LYS A 112 25.03 -6.98 3.02
N GLU A 113 24.74 -8.17 2.51
CA GLU A 113 25.51 -9.40 2.80
C GLU A 113 27.04 -9.24 2.65
N ASP A 114 27.50 -8.21 1.91
CA ASP A 114 28.91 -7.84 1.73
C ASP A 114 29.57 -7.05 2.89
N GLU A 115 28.82 -6.63 3.92
CA GLU A 115 29.31 -5.79 5.05
C GLU A 115 29.23 -6.49 6.41
N VAL A 116 29.06 -7.82 6.46
CA VAL A 116 29.15 -8.54 7.74
C VAL A 116 30.52 -8.26 8.37
N PRO A 117 30.60 -7.85 9.66
CA PRO A 117 31.84 -7.69 10.39
C PRO A 117 32.55 -9.03 10.47
N GLN A 118 33.39 -9.29 9.48
CA GLN A 118 34.29 -10.42 9.48
C GLN A 118 35.63 -9.89 9.97
N GLU A 119 36.00 -10.31 11.18
CA GLU A 119 37.37 -10.15 11.65
C GLU A 119 38.27 -10.95 10.71
N ILE A 120 39.16 -10.25 10.02
CA ILE A 120 40.18 -10.86 9.20
C ILE A 120 41.44 -10.99 10.06
N PRO A 121 42.14 -12.14 10.01
CA PRO A 121 43.45 -12.25 10.64
C PRO A 121 44.42 -11.19 10.11
N GLU A 122 45.39 -10.78 10.92
CA GLU A 122 46.44 -9.87 10.46
C GLU A 122 47.22 -10.51 9.31
N LEU A 123 47.22 -9.84 8.16
CA LEU A 123 47.92 -10.26 6.93
C LEU A 123 48.82 -9.13 6.44
N GLN A 124 50.00 -9.49 5.95
CA GLN A 124 50.97 -8.56 5.38
C GLN A 124 51.10 -8.74 3.87
N LYS A 125 51.49 -7.66 3.19
CA LYS A 125 51.76 -7.73 1.75
C LYS A 125 52.96 -8.63 1.50
N GLY A 126 52.75 -9.68 0.71
CA GLY A 126 53.76 -10.70 0.41
C GLY A 126 53.52 -12.02 1.11
N ASP A 127 52.53 -12.10 2.02
CA ASP A 127 52.15 -13.36 2.65
C ASP A 127 51.68 -14.38 1.61
N THR A 128 52.11 -15.63 1.82
CA THR A 128 51.71 -16.76 0.97
C THR A 128 50.65 -17.57 1.71
N LEU A 129 49.45 -17.62 1.14
CA LEU A 129 48.31 -18.35 1.71
C LEU A 129 48.12 -19.70 1.03
N LYS A 130 47.80 -20.74 1.81
CA LYS A 130 47.49 -22.08 1.28
C LYS A 130 46.00 -22.21 1.01
N ILE A 131 45.64 -22.63 -0.19
CA ILE A 131 44.26 -23.00 -0.53
C ILE A 131 43.94 -24.34 0.14
N MET A 132 43.00 -24.33 1.09
CA MET A 132 42.60 -25.52 1.85
C MET A 132 41.45 -26.28 1.19
N ASP A 133 40.52 -25.56 0.54
CA ASP A 133 39.35 -26.11 -0.12
C ASP A 133 38.96 -25.24 -1.32
N ASN A 134 38.26 -25.82 -2.30
CA ASN A 134 37.61 -25.08 -3.37
C ASN A 134 36.22 -25.68 -3.62
N LYS A 135 35.23 -24.80 -3.80
CA LYS A 135 33.85 -25.22 -4.05
C LYS A 135 33.25 -24.43 -5.20
N ILE A 136 32.68 -25.15 -6.16
CA ILE A 136 31.87 -24.55 -7.21
C ILE A 136 30.49 -24.28 -6.62
N LEU A 137 30.15 -22.99 -6.48
CA LEU A 137 28.82 -22.57 -6.02
C LEU A 137 27.89 -22.47 -7.22
N SER A 138 26.91 -23.38 -7.30
CA SER A 138 25.77 -23.20 -8.21
C SER A 138 24.83 -22.17 -7.60
N LYS A 139 24.71 -21.00 -8.23
CA LYS A 139 23.77 -19.95 -7.85
C LYS A 139 22.73 -19.79 -8.95
N THR A 140 21.49 -19.58 -8.56
CA THR A 140 20.37 -19.26 -9.45
C THR A 140 19.86 -17.87 -9.15
N THR A 141 19.48 -17.12 -10.19
CA THR A 141 18.79 -15.84 -10.00
C THR A 141 17.45 -16.09 -9.33
N GLN A 142 17.06 -15.19 -8.43
CA GLN A 142 15.74 -15.21 -7.83
C GLN A 142 14.89 -14.10 -8.44
N PRO A 143 13.58 -14.33 -8.61
CA PRO A 143 12.68 -13.26 -9.02
C PRO A 143 12.67 -12.16 -7.96
N LEU A 144 12.33 -10.93 -8.38
CA LEU A 144 12.16 -9.80 -7.48
C LEU A 144 11.17 -10.16 -6.37
N ALA A 145 11.52 -9.79 -5.14
CA ALA A 145 10.63 -9.99 -4.00
C ALA A 145 9.35 -9.16 -4.18
N LEU A 146 8.22 -9.75 -3.83
CA LEU A 146 6.96 -9.01 -3.78
C LEU A 146 7.04 -7.88 -2.76
N TYR A 147 6.33 -6.80 -3.03
CA TYR A 147 6.26 -5.68 -2.10
C TYR A 147 5.61 -6.09 -0.78
N THR A 148 6.22 -5.67 0.32
CA THR A 148 5.59 -5.43 1.63
C THR A 148 5.09 -3.98 1.70
N GLU A 149 4.34 -3.61 2.74
CA GLU A 149 3.95 -2.20 2.94
C GLU A 149 5.16 -1.26 3.03
N ALA A 150 6.19 -1.65 3.79
CA ALA A 150 7.40 -0.84 3.94
C ALA A 150 8.15 -0.65 2.61
N THR A 151 8.32 -1.73 1.85
CA THR A 151 8.99 -1.65 0.54
C THR A 151 8.14 -0.95 -0.51
N LEU A 152 6.80 -1.00 -0.41
CA LEU A 152 5.91 -0.25 -1.30
C LEU A 152 5.97 1.25 -1.00
N LEU A 153 5.97 1.64 0.28
CA LEU A 153 6.19 3.03 0.68
C LEU A 153 7.55 3.55 0.19
N SER A 154 8.60 2.74 0.34
CA SER A 154 9.93 3.07 -0.19
C SER A 154 9.94 3.18 -1.71
N ALA A 155 9.21 2.31 -2.42
CA ALA A 155 9.07 2.41 -3.87
C ALA A 155 8.32 3.68 -4.29
N MET A 156 7.28 4.10 -3.55
CA MET A 156 6.57 5.37 -3.80
C MET A 156 7.48 6.58 -3.56
N GLU A 157 8.31 6.54 -2.52
CA GLU A 157 9.33 7.56 -2.24
C GLU A 157 10.36 7.70 -3.35
N SER A 158 10.72 6.60 -4.00
CA SER A 158 11.79 6.56 -4.99
C SER A 158 11.33 6.27 -6.41
N ALA A 159 10.04 6.48 -6.70
CA ALA A 159 9.43 6.07 -7.96
C ALA A 159 10.08 6.72 -9.20
N GLY A 160 10.74 7.87 -9.04
CA GLY A 160 11.45 8.56 -10.12
C GLY A 160 12.84 8.01 -10.44
N LYS A 161 13.40 7.08 -9.64
CA LYS A 161 14.80 6.62 -9.80
C LYS A 161 15.08 5.94 -11.13
N ASP A 162 14.08 5.25 -11.68
CA ASP A 162 14.20 4.43 -12.88
C ASP A 162 13.79 5.20 -14.16
N LEU A 163 13.50 6.50 -14.05
CA LEU A 163 13.21 7.35 -15.21
C LEU A 163 14.48 7.61 -16.02
N GLU A 164 14.36 7.50 -17.34
CA GLU A 164 15.46 7.75 -18.29
C GLU A 164 15.81 9.24 -18.38
N ASP A 165 14.81 10.12 -18.28
CA ASP A 165 15.02 11.57 -18.34
C ASP A 165 15.57 12.11 -17.00
N GLU A 166 16.72 12.77 -17.07
CA GLU A 166 17.44 13.29 -15.91
C GLU A 166 16.66 14.41 -15.20
N ASN A 167 15.94 15.26 -15.96
CA ASN A 167 15.16 16.34 -15.38
C ASN A 167 13.97 15.78 -14.59
N GLN A 168 13.24 14.82 -15.17
CA GLN A 168 12.13 14.14 -14.50
C GLN A 168 12.59 13.37 -13.26
N ARG A 169 13.75 12.70 -13.33
CA ARG A 169 14.35 12.04 -12.16
C ARG A 169 14.67 13.03 -11.05
N GLN A 170 15.20 14.20 -11.40
CA GLN A 170 15.54 15.23 -10.44
C GLN A 170 14.30 15.87 -9.79
N LEU A 171 13.21 16.05 -10.53
CA LEU A 171 11.91 16.53 -9.99
C LEU A 171 11.31 15.57 -8.96
N LEU A 172 11.44 14.26 -9.18
CA LEU A 172 10.86 13.23 -8.31
C LEU A 172 11.81 12.73 -7.22
N LYS A 173 13.06 13.20 -7.19
CA LYS A 173 14.11 12.70 -6.29
C LYS A 173 13.77 12.81 -4.81
N ASP A 174 13.15 13.94 -4.43
CA ASP A 174 12.85 14.27 -3.04
C ASP A 174 11.36 14.04 -2.69
N THR A 175 10.47 14.15 -3.68
CA THR A 175 9.01 14.06 -3.48
C THR A 175 8.45 12.66 -3.75
N GLY A 176 9.01 11.89 -4.70
CA GLY A 176 8.42 10.64 -5.16
C GLY A 176 6.97 10.81 -5.64
N ILE A 177 6.15 9.76 -5.52
CA ILE A 177 4.70 9.82 -5.77
C ILE A 177 3.96 10.08 -4.47
N GLY A 178 3.32 11.25 -4.40
CA GLY A 178 2.59 11.72 -3.22
C GLY A 178 3.51 12.11 -2.06
N THR A 179 2.95 12.83 -1.09
CA THR A 179 3.67 13.35 0.07
C THR A 179 3.76 12.33 1.21
N PRO A 180 4.72 12.46 2.15
CA PRO A 180 4.84 11.55 3.30
C PRO A 180 3.53 11.32 4.08
N ALA A 181 2.68 12.34 4.18
CA ALA A 181 1.39 12.26 4.87
C ALA A 181 0.33 11.44 4.12
N THR A 182 0.43 11.31 2.79
CA THR A 182 -0.63 10.75 1.94
C THR A 182 -0.35 9.35 1.44
N ARG A 183 0.92 8.92 1.35
CA ARG A 183 1.30 7.60 0.80
C ARG A 183 0.63 6.43 1.54
N ALA A 184 0.69 6.43 2.87
CA ALA A 184 0.07 5.37 3.68
C ALA A 184 -1.47 5.34 3.50
N ALA A 185 -2.10 6.52 3.44
CA ALA A 185 -3.54 6.63 3.22
C ALA A 185 -3.95 6.14 1.81
N THR A 186 -3.12 6.36 0.79
CA THR A 186 -3.31 5.82 -0.56
C THR A 186 -3.28 4.29 -0.55
N ILE A 187 -2.30 3.66 0.12
CA ILE A 187 -2.22 2.20 0.25
C ILE A 187 -3.47 1.65 0.97
N GLU A 188 -3.89 2.28 2.06
CA GLU A 188 -5.14 1.91 2.76
C GLU A 188 -6.39 2.07 1.88
N THR A 189 -6.41 3.08 1.01
CA THR A 189 -7.50 3.28 0.05
C THR A 189 -7.55 2.16 -0.99
N LEU A 190 -6.39 1.73 -1.52
CA LEU A 190 -6.30 0.62 -2.46
C LEU A 190 -6.76 -0.70 -1.82
N LEU A 191 -6.41 -0.94 -0.55
CA LEU A 191 -6.89 -2.07 0.25
C LEU A 191 -8.41 -2.01 0.46
N LYS A 192 -8.93 -0.86 0.92
CA LYS A 192 -10.37 -0.63 1.16
C LYS A 192 -11.21 -0.82 -0.11
N ARG A 193 -10.68 -0.41 -1.28
CA ARG A 193 -11.34 -0.57 -2.59
C ARG A 193 -11.14 -1.96 -3.20
N ASN A 194 -10.44 -2.86 -2.51
CA ASN A 194 -10.16 -4.23 -2.92
C ASN A 194 -9.37 -4.31 -4.24
N TYR A 195 -8.45 -3.38 -4.50
CA TYR A 195 -7.50 -3.45 -5.62
C TYR A 195 -6.25 -4.25 -5.27
N ILE A 196 -5.83 -4.17 -4.01
CA ILE A 196 -4.72 -4.94 -3.46
C ILE A 196 -5.18 -5.63 -2.17
N LYS A 197 -4.44 -6.66 -1.74
CA LYS A 197 -4.69 -7.38 -0.47
C LYS A 197 -3.39 -7.75 0.22
N ARG A 198 -3.46 -7.88 1.55
CA ARG A 198 -2.38 -8.42 2.37
C ARG A 198 -2.36 -9.94 2.27
N GLN A 199 -1.23 -10.50 1.86
CA GLN A 199 -0.94 -11.93 1.86
C GLN A 199 0.29 -12.19 2.74
N LYS A 200 0.04 -12.57 4.00
CA LYS A 200 1.07 -12.58 5.04
C LYS A 200 1.70 -11.18 5.17
N LYS A 201 3.01 -11.06 4.96
CA LYS A 201 3.74 -9.78 4.97
C LYS A 201 3.73 -9.04 3.62
N ASN A 202 3.28 -9.70 2.55
CA ASN A 202 3.32 -9.14 1.19
C ASN A 202 1.99 -8.46 0.84
N ILE A 203 2.06 -7.51 -0.08
CA ILE A 203 0.96 -6.85 -0.76
C ILE A 203 0.90 -7.42 -2.17
N VAL A 204 -0.28 -7.92 -2.55
CA VAL A 204 -0.51 -8.51 -3.89
C VAL A 204 -1.77 -7.92 -4.51
N PRO A 205 -1.81 -7.76 -5.84
CA PRO A 205 -3.01 -7.29 -6.51
C PRO A 205 -4.14 -8.33 -6.40
N THR A 206 -5.37 -7.84 -6.42
CA THR A 206 -6.57 -8.69 -6.59
C THR A 206 -6.90 -8.81 -8.08
N GLU A 207 -7.82 -9.71 -8.45
CA GLU A 207 -8.33 -9.76 -9.83
C GLU A 207 -8.93 -8.41 -10.28
N LYS A 208 -9.62 -7.72 -9.37
CA LYS A 208 -10.15 -6.37 -9.60
C LYS A 208 -9.03 -5.37 -9.86
N GLY A 209 -7.96 -5.41 -9.05
CA GLY A 209 -6.80 -4.54 -9.22
C GLY A 209 -6.07 -4.79 -10.52
N LEU A 210 -5.87 -6.06 -10.90
CA LEU A 210 -5.26 -6.43 -12.17
C LEU A 210 -6.08 -5.93 -13.37
N LYS A 211 -7.41 -6.10 -13.35
CA LYS A 211 -8.27 -5.55 -14.42
C LYS A 211 -8.14 -4.03 -14.57
N VAL A 212 -8.15 -3.31 -13.44
CA VAL A 212 -7.97 -1.84 -13.47
C VAL A 212 -6.57 -1.49 -13.98
N PHE A 213 -5.54 -2.22 -13.56
CA PHE A 213 -4.17 -2.04 -14.04
C PHE A 213 -4.09 -2.21 -15.56
N GLU A 214 -4.65 -3.29 -16.12
CA GLU A 214 -4.70 -3.51 -17.57
C GLU A 214 -5.40 -2.36 -18.32
N TRP A 215 -6.44 -1.77 -17.72
CA TRP A 215 -7.12 -0.62 -18.30
C TRP A 215 -6.33 0.69 -18.24
N VAL A 216 -5.29 0.82 -17.41
CA VAL A 216 -4.59 2.11 -17.25
C VAL A 216 -3.10 2.06 -17.55
N LYS A 217 -2.47 0.87 -17.56
CA LYS A 217 -1.00 0.71 -17.60
C LYS A 217 -0.31 1.38 -18.78
N ASP A 218 -0.96 1.44 -19.94
CA ASP A 218 -0.39 2.04 -21.16
C ASP A 218 -0.86 3.50 -21.38
N ARG A 219 -1.51 4.10 -20.37
CA ARG A 219 -2.04 5.47 -20.43
C ARG A 219 -1.21 6.39 -19.54
N LYS A 220 -1.15 7.67 -19.92
CA LYS A 220 -0.44 8.71 -19.16
C LYS A 220 -0.84 8.82 -17.68
N ILE A 221 -2.06 8.41 -17.29
CA ILE A 221 -2.51 8.47 -15.89
C ILE A 221 -1.77 7.49 -14.96
N ALA A 222 -1.16 6.46 -15.53
CA ALA A 222 -0.32 5.51 -14.81
C ALA A 222 1.17 5.85 -14.90
N ASP A 223 1.52 6.93 -15.62
CA ASP A 223 2.90 7.36 -15.80
C ASP A 223 3.37 8.18 -14.58
N VAL A 224 4.45 7.72 -13.96
CA VAL A 224 5.09 8.37 -12.83
C VAL A 224 5.63 9.74 -13.22
N ALA A 225 6.13 9.88 -14.45
CA ALA A 225 6.68 11.13 -14.96
C ALA A 225 5.62 12.25 -14.95
N LEU A 226 4.38 11.95 -15.35
CA LEU A 226 3.27 12.91 -15.33
C LEU A 226 2.99 13.44 -13.91
N THR A 227 3.12 12.57 -12.90
CA THR A 227 2.96 13.00 -11.50
C THR A 227 4.06 13.99 -11.11
N GLY A 228 5.31 13.73 -11.53
CA GLY A 228 6.43 14.65 -11.30
C GLY A 228 6.25 16.01 -11.98
N GLU A 229 5.72 16.02 -13.20
CA GLU A 229 5.40 17.25 -13.94
C GLU A 229 4.34 18.10 -13.22
N TRP A 230 3.31 17.47 -12.64
CA TRP A 230 2.28 18.18 -11.87
C TRP A 230 2.83 18.76 -10.58
N GLU A 231 3.61 18.00 -9.81
CA GLU A 231 4.26 18.51 -8.59
C GLU A 231 5.19 19.68 -8.90
N ALA A 232 5.97 19.60 -9.99
CA ALA A 232 6.81 20.71 -10.46
C ALA A 232 5.98 21.96 -10.79
N SER A 233 4.87 21.78 -11.51
CA SER A 233 3.98 22.89 -11.84
C SER A 233 3.31 23.50 -10.61
N LEU A 234 2.99 22.71 -9.59
CA LEU A 234 2.42 23.21 -8.34
C LEU A 234 3.46 24.04 -7.56
N ASN A 235 4.72 23.59 -7.54
CA ASN A 235 5.81 24.37 -6.94
C ASN A 235 6.05 25.69 -7.69
N GLU A 236 6.02 25.70 -9.02
CA GLU A 236 6.12 26.93 -9.81
C GLU A 236 5.00 27.93 -9.49
N ILE A 237 3.80 27.44 -9.21
CA ILE A 237 2.67 28.27 -8.79
C ILE A 237 2.91 28.84 -7.40
N GLU A 238 3.38 28.02 -6.45
CA GLU A 238 3.71 28.44 -5.09
C GLU A 238 4.80 29.53 -5.07
N GLU A 239 5.81 29.40 -5.94
CA GLU A 239 6.88 30.39 -6.12
C GLU A 239 6.44 31.63 -6.94
N GLY A 240 5.22 31.66 -7.46
CA GLY A 240 4.70 32.75 -8.29
C GLY A 240 5.28 32.83 -9.70
N LYS A 241 5.90 31.74 -10.21
CA LYS A 241 6.51 31.64 -11.54
C LYS A 241 5.52 31.24 -12.63
N ARG A 242 4.37 30.67 -12.28
CA ARG A 242 3.35 30.19 -13.22
C ARG A 242 1.94 30.63 -12.79
N PRO A 243 1.09 31.12 -13.71
CA PRO A 243 -0.31 31.43 -13.39
C PRO A 243 -1.11 30.16 -13.05
N PRO A 244 -1.88 30.14 -11.94
CA PRO A 244 -2.73 29.01 -11.58
C PRO A 244 -3.76 28.64 -12.67
N GLU A 245 -4.23 29.63 -13.44
CA GLU A 245 -5.25 29.46 -14.48
C GLU A 245 -4.76 28.55 -15.62
N GLU A 246 -3.48 28.66 -16.00
CA GLU A 246 -2.88 27.83 -17.04
C GLU A 246 -2.80 26.36 -16.63
N PHE A 247 -2.42 26.10 -15.38
CA PHE A 247 -2.40 24.75 -14.83
C PHE A 247 -3.80 24.14 -14.77
N LEU A 248 -4.79 24.90 -14.31
CA LEU A 248 -6.18 24.46 -14.27
C LEU A 248 -6.74 24.16 -15.66
N GLN A 249 -6.40 24.96 -16.67
CA GLN A 249 -6.83 24.70 -18.04
C GLN A 249 -6.21 23.41 -18.59
N ALA A 250 -4.90 23.21 -18.40
CA ALA A 250 -4.23 21.98 -18.79
C ALA A 250 -4.84 20.72 -18.12
N MET A 251 -5.21 20.83 -16.84
CA MET A 251 -5.89 19.74 -16.12
C MET A 251 -7.28 19.43 -16.68
N LYS A 252 -8.05 20.45 -17.10
CA LYS A 252 -9.35 20.26 -17.76
C LYS A 252 -9.19 19.55 -19.09
N ASP A 253 -8.27 20.03 -19.93
CA ASP A 253 -8.02 19.45 -21.26
C ASP A 253 -7.57 18.00 -21.14
N TYR A 254 -6.67 17.71 -20.19
CA TYR A 254 -6.24 16.35 -19.90
C TYR A 254 -7.40 15.46 -19.41
N THR A 255 -8.22 15.97 -18.49
CA THR A 255 -9.37 15.23 -17.95
C THR A 255 -10.39 14.91 -19.05
N GLN A 256 -10.67 15.85 -19.94
CA GLN A 256 -11.54 15.63 -21.08
C GLN A 256 -10.98 14.52 -21.98
N LYS A 257 -9.73 14.67 -22.42
CA LYS A 257 -9.07 13.71 -23.31
C LYS A 257 -9.08 12.30 -22.74
N ILE A 258 -8.67 12.15 -21.48
CA ILE A 258 -8.59 10.80 -20.89
C ILE A 258 -9.96 10.17 -20.65
N THR A 259 -10.99 11.00 -20.40
CA THR A 259 -12.37 10.51 -20.30
C THR A 259 -12.86 10.00 -21.65
N GLU A 260 -12.59 10.73 -22.74
CA GLU A 260 -12.89 10.29 -24.11
C GLU A 260 -12.16 8.98 -24.43
N ASP A 261 -10.87 8.87 -24.08
CA ASP A 261 -10.07 7.66 -24.27
C ASP A 261 -10.69 6.45 -23.53
N PHE A 262 -11.16 6.64 -22.28
CA PHE A 262 -11.82 5.58 -21.52
C PHE A 262 -13.21 5.21 -22.05
N LEU A 263 -13.97 6.18 -22.59
CA LEU A 263 -15.28 5.91 -23.19
C LEU A 263 -15.17 5.15 -24.51
N ALA A 264 -14.09 5.38 -25.25
CA ALA A 264 -13.78 4.67 -26.49
C ALA A 264 -13.20 3.26 -26.25
N MET A 265 -12.83 2.92 -25.01
CA MET A 265 -12.31 1.58 -24.70
C MET A 265 -13.41 0.52 -24.80
N GLU A 266 -13.13 -0.51 -25.59
CA GLU A 266 -13.86 -1.77 -25.53
C GLU A 266 -13.33 -2.60 -24.36
N ILE A 267 -14.12 -2.71 -23.28
CA ILE A 267 -13.77 -3.53 -22.12
C ILE A 267 -14.21 -4.97 -22.42
N GLU A 268 -13.32 -5.76 -23.01
CA GLU A 268 -13.52 -7.20 -23.15
C GLU A 268 -13.59 -7.89 -21.76
N GLY A 269 -14.57 -8.76 -21.55
CA GLY A 269 -14.62 -9.63 -20.36
C GLY A 269 -15.48 -9.15 -19.18
N ILE A 270 -16.41 -8.22 -19.39
CA ILE A 270 -17.68 -8.27 -18.66
C ILE A 270 -18.73 -8.66 -19.70
N ALA A 271 -18.85 -9.96 -19.96
CA ALA A 271 -20.10 -10.51 -20.48
C ALA A 271 -21.17 -10.26 -19.41
N SER A 272 -21.65 -9.02 -19.34
CA SER A 272 -22.91 -8.72 -18.69
C SER A 272 -23.91 -9.53 -19.50
N PRO A 273 -24.60 -10.51 -18.91
CA PRO A 273 -25.68 -11.16 -19.64
C PRO A 273 -26.57 -10.05 -20.19
N THR A 274 -26.91 -10.11 -21.48
CA THR A 274 -27.75 -9.09 -22.09
C THR A 274 -29.14 -9.24 -21.51
N LEU A 275 -29.42 -8.50 -20.44
CA LEU A 275 -30.64 -8.62 -19.69
C LEU A 275 -31.70 -7.68 -20.25
N VAL A 276 -32.87 -8.25 -20.52
CA VAL A 276 -34.01 -7.52 -21.05
C VAL A 276 -34.70 -6.77 -19.91
N CYS A 277 -34.93 -5.47 -20.10
CA CYS A 277 -35.66 -4.64 -19.17
C CYS A 277 -37.13 -5.06 -19.13
N PRO A 278 -37.73 -5.26 -17.94
CA PRO A 278 -39.11 -5.68 -17.84
C PRO A 278 -40.11 -4.58 -18.23
N VAL A 279 -39.68 -3.32 -18.21
CA VAL A 279 -40.52 -2.15 -18.56
C VAL A 279 -40.37 -1.80 -20.04
N CYS A 280 -39.16 -1.43 -20.50
CA CYS A 280 -38.97 -1.00 -21.89
C CYS A 280 -38.71 -2.14 -22.90
N LYS A 281 -38.57 -3.39 -22.42
CA LYS A 281 -38.32 -4.61 -23.23
C LYS A 281 -37.05 -4.59 -24.09
N LYS A 282 -36.19 -3.59 -23.93
CA LYS A 282 -34.87 -3.50 -24.57
C LYS A 282 -33.82 -4.29 -23.77
N GLN A 283 -32.75 -4.70 -24.45
CA GLN A 283 -31.57 -5.33 -23.86
C GLN A 283 -30.68 -4.29 -23.15
N SER A 284 -31.15 -3.77 -22.02
CA SER A 284 -30.59 -2.57 -21.40
C SER A 284 -30.38 -2.65 -19.89
N VAL A 285 -30.56 -3.82 -19.27
CA VAL A 285 -30.36 -3.94 -17.81
C VAL A 285 -28.90 -4.26 -17.48
N ARG A 286 -28.32 -3.47 -16.57
CA ARG A 286 -27.01 -3.74 -15.96
C ARG A 286 -27.12 -4.08 -14.48
N LEU A 287 -26.32 -5.05 -14.04
CA LEU A 287 -26.22 -5.45 -12.64
C LEU A 287 -25.09 -4.68 -11.96
N TYR A 288 -25.40 -4.03 -10.85
CA TYR A 288 -24.46 -3.38 -9.94
C TYR A 288 -24.50 -4.07 -8.58
N GLU A 289 -23.56 -3.73 -7.70
CA GLU A 289 -23.48 -4.32 -6.35
C GLU A 289 -24.78 -4.12 -5.57
N LYS A 290 -25.39 -2.93 -5.60
CA LYS A 290 -26.60 -2.64 -4.80
C LYS A 290 -27.91 -2.71 -5.57
N VAL A 291 -27.86 -2.57 -6.89
CA VAL A 291 -29.05 -2.40 -7.73
C VAL A 291 -28.88 -3.11 -9.06
N ALA A 292 -30.00 -3.47 -9.70
CA ALA A 292 -30.07 -3.70 -11.13
C ALA A 292 -30.88 -2.54 -11.75
N LYS A 293 -30.40 -1.93 -12.83
CA LYS A 293 -31.12 -0.80 -13.46
C LYS A 293 -31.08 -0.87 -14.98
N CYS A 294 -32.12 -0.31 -15.60
CA CYS A 294 -32.13 -0.02 -17.03
C CYS A 294 -31.15 1.12 -17.35
N THR A 295 -30.49 1.04 -18.50
CA THR A 295 -29.53 2.06 -18.99
C THR A 295 -30.10 2.98 -20.07
N GLU A 296 -31.34 2.76 -20.50
CA GLU A 296 -32.03 3.67 -21.44
C GLU A 296 -32.51 4.92 -20.71
N ASP A 297 -32.25 6.09 -21.28
CA ASP A 297 -32.58 7.39 -20.67
C ASP A 297 -34.08 7.55 -20.38
N ASP A 298 -34.93 7.02 -21.27
CA ASP A 298 -36.39 7.09 -21.15
C ASP A 298 -36.99 6.04 -20.20
N CYS A 299 -36.18 5.20 -19.55
CA CYS A 299 -36.67 4.10 -18.73
C CYS A 299 -36.02 4.05 -17.34
N GLN A 300 -36.80 4.43 -16.32
CA GLN A 300 -36.36 4.55 -14.92
C GLN A 300 -36.47 3.25 -14.11
N TRP A 301 -36.51 2.08 -14.77
CA TRP A 301 -36.63 0.81 -14.06
C TRP A 301 -35.40 0.53 -13.19
N LEU A 302 -35.66 0.26 -11.90
CA LEU A 302 -34.65 0.04 -10.86
C LEU A 302 -35.12 -1.07 -9.91
N PHE A 303 -34.25 -2.05 -9.67
CA PHE A 303 -34.45 -3.10 -8.69
C PHE A 303 -33.36 -3.06 -7.61
N PHE A 304 -33.75 -2.87 -6.36
CA PHE A 304 -32.83 -2.96 -5.23
C PHE A 304 -32.52 -4.41 -4.90
N ARG A 305 -31.23 -4.76 -4.88
CA ARG A 305 -30.79 -6.14 -4.66
C ARG A 305 -30.78 -6.53 -3.19
N ASN A 306 -30.87 -5.58 -2.27
CA ASN A 306 -31.05 -5.89 -0.85
C ASN A 306 -32.54 -5.99 -0.54
N VAL A 307 -33.03 -7.21 -0.36
CA VAL A 307 -34.43 -7.51 -0.04
C VAL A 307 -34.48 -8.17 1.33
N CYS A 308 -35.20 -7.56 2.27
CA CYS A 308 -35.39 -8.09 3.63
C CYS A 308 -34.08 -8.50 4.33
N GLY A 309 -33.03 -7.68 4.16
CA GLY A 309 -31.72 -7.87 4.80
C GLY A 309 -30.84 -8.93 4.14
N LYS A 310 -31.19 -9.39 2.93
CA LYS A 310 -30.35 -10.27 2.12
C LYS A 310 -30.09 -9.68 0.75
N GLN A 311 -28.85 -9.86 0.31
CA GLN A 311 -28.40 -9.54 -1.03
C GLN A 311 -28.84 -10.64 -2.01
N VAL A 312 -29.66 -10.27 -3.00
CA VAL A 312 -30.08 -11.13 -4.10
C VAL A 312 -28.91 -11.34 -5.06
N SER A 313 -28.55 -12.60 -5.35
CA SER A 313 -27.43 -12.96 -6.22
C SER A 313 -27.69 -12.61 -7.69
N ASP A 314 -26.63 -12.49 -8.49
CA ASP A 314 -26.76 -12.20 -9.93
C ASP A 314 -27.66 -13.24 -10.61
N GLN A 315 -27.44 -14.52 -10.32
CA GLN A 315 -28.25 -15.63 -10.84
C GLN A 315 -29.74 -15.49 -10.51
N ALA A 316 -30.08 -15.04 -9.29
CA ALA A 316 -31.46 -14.83 -8.90
C ALA A 316 -32.10 -13.65 -9.66
N VAL A 317 -31.35 -12.55 -9.87
CA VAL A 317 -31.83 -11.42 -10.68
C VAL A 317 -32.01 -11.84 -12.16
N MET A 318 -31.07 -12.61 -12.70
CA MET A 318 -31.20 -13.16 -14.06
C MET A 318 -32.44 -14.04 -14.20
N ALA A 319 -32.70 -14.93 -13.23
CA ALA A 319 -33.89 -15.77 -13.23
C ALA A 319 -35.18 -14.95 -13.13
N LEU A 320 -35.20 -13.90 -12.30
CA LEU A 320 -36.33 -12.98 -12.19
C LEU A 320 -36.66 -12.30 -13.52
N LEU A 321 -35.65 -11.82 -14.24
CA LEU A 321 -35.83 -11.13 -15.51
C LEU A 321 -36.15 -12.06 -16.67
N ALA A 322 -35.59 -13.27 -16.68
CA ALA A 322 -35.82 -14.26 -17.72
C ALA A 322 -37.17 -14.97 -17.57
N ASN A 323 -37.53 -15.36 -16.34
CA ASN A 323 -38.67 -16.24 -16.05
C ASN A 323 -39.81 -15.53 -15.31
N GLY A 324 -39.66 -14.24 -15.01
CA GLY A 324 -40.58 -13.51 -14.14
C GLY A 324 -40.50 -13.89 -12.66
N LYS A 325 -39.60 -14.81 -12.26
CA LYS A 325 -39.53 -15.36 -10.90
C LYS A 325 -38.12 -15.81 -10.50
N THR A 326 -37.72 -15.53 -9.25
CA THR A 326 -36.44 -16.01 -8.69
C THR A 326 -36.49 -17.48 -8.29
N MET A 327 -35.32 -18.05 -8.00
CA MET A 327 -35.23 -19.24 -7.13
C MET A 327 -35.70 -18.91 -5.70
N LEU A 328 -35.98 -19.94 -4.88
CA LEU A 328 -36.39 -19.75 -3.49
C LEU A 328 -35.29 -19.04 -2.68
N LEU A 329 -35.58 -17.82 -2.24
CA LEU A 329 -34.68 -17.05 -1.39
C LEU A 329 -34.92 -17.46 0.06
N LYS A 330 -33.94 -18.13 0.66
CA LYS A 330 -34.04 -18.62 2.04
C LYS A 330 -33.62 -17.56 3.05
N GLY A 331 -34.24 -17.54 4.23
CA GLY A 331 -33.81 -16.77 5.40
C GLY A 331 -33.92 -15.24 5.27
N LEU A 332 -34.89 -14.75 4.49
CA LEU A 332 -35.26 -13.34 4.47
C LEU A 332 -35.80 -12.93 5.85
N LYS A 333 -35.58 -11.68 6.28
CA LYS A 333 -36.04 -11.20 7.60
C LYS A 333 -37.21 -10.23 7.47
N SER A 334 -38.30 -10.51 8.17
CA SER A 334 -39.45 -9.60 8.28
C SER A 334 -39.12 -8.39 9.19
N LYS A 335 -39.95 -7.34 9.14
CA LYS A 335 -39.82 -6.19 10.07
C LYS A 335 -39.89 -6.60 11.54
N ALA A 336 -40.57 -7.70 11.86
CA ALA A 336 -40.65 -8.29 13.19
C ALA A 336 -39.46 -9.21 13.54
N GLY A 337 -38.41 -9.25 12.72
CA GLY A 337 -37.19 -10.04 12.95
C GLY A 337 -37.31 -11.54 12.65
N LYS A 338 -38.50 -12.04 12.28
CA LYS A 338 -38.71 -13.46 11.94
C LYS A 338 -38.17 -13.78 10.55
N SER A 339 -37.47 -14.92 10.44
CA SER A 339 -36.98 -15.44 9.17
C SER A 339 -38.07 -16.17 8.38
N PHE A 340 -38.08 -15.97 7.07
CA PHE A 340 -38.98 -16.65 6.13
C PHE A 340 -38.29 -16.92 4.79
N ASP A 341 -38.85 -17.83 4.01
CA ASP A 341 -38.39 -18.16 2.67
C ASP A 341 -39.46 -17.74 1.66
N ALA A 342 -39.07 -17.09 0.56
CA ALA A 342 -40.00 -16.63 -0.47
C ALA A 342 -39.33 -16.57 -1.85
N PHE A 343 -40.14 -16.63 -2.89
CA PHE A 343 -39.77 -16.24 -4.25
C PHE A 343 -40.06 -14.75 -4.44
N LEU A 344 -39.26 -14.08 -5.27
CA LEU A 344 -39.65 -12.78 -5.83
C LEU A 344 -40.28 -13.02 -7.20
N VAL A 345 -41.42 -12.39 -7.44
CA VAL A 345 -42.16 -12.45 -8.70
C VAL A 345 -42.26 -11.05 -9.27
N LEU A 346 -41.85 -10.90 -10.52
CA LEU A 346 -41.91 -9.66 -11.28
C LEU A 346 -43.37 -9.37 -11.67
N GLN A 347 -43.82 -8.16 -11.38
CA GLN A 347 -45.15 -7.67 -11.72
C GLN A 347 -45.14 -6.95 -13.08
N GLU A 348 -46.32 -6.73 -13.66
CA GLU A 348 -46.48 -6.07 -14.97
C GLU A 348 -45.94 -4.63 -14.99
N ASP A 349 -46.02 -3.93 -13.85
CA ASP A 349 -45.48 -2.57 -13.67
C ASP A 349 -43.94 -2.54 -13.47
N GLY A 350 -43.29 -3.70 -13.49
CA GLY A 350 -41.86 -3.86 -13.25
C GLY A 350 -41.46 -3.90 -11.77
N SER A 351 -42.42 -3.82 -10.85
CA SER A 351 -42.18 -4.03 -9.41
C SER A 351 -42.04 -5.52 -9.06
N THR A 352 -41.73 -5.84 -7.81
CA THR A 352 -41.59 -7.23 -7.35
C THR A 352 -42.45 -7.51 -6.13
N ALA A 353 -43.12 -8.67 -6.10
CA ALA A 353 -43.90 -9.15 -4.99
C ALA A 353 -43.33 -10.46 -4.43
N PHE A 354 -43.69 -10.81 -3.19
CA PHE A 354 -43.35 -12.10 -2.59
C PHE A 354 -44.39 -13.16 -2.96
N GLU A 355 -43.92 -14.32 -3.41
CA GLU A 355 -44.71 -15.53 -3.46
C GLU A 355 -44.11 -16.55 -2.49
N PHE A 356 -44.94 -17.12 -1.62
CA PHE A 356 -44.47 -18.05 -0.58
C PHE A 356 -44.64 -19.50 -1.04
N PRO A 357 -43.69 -20.39 -0.74
CA PRO A 357 -43.85 -21.81 -1.03
C PRO A 357 -45.08 -22.38 -0.28
N PRO A 358 -45.76 -23.40 -0.84
CA PRO A 358 -46.89 -24.04 -0.17
C PRO A 358 -46.46 -24.59 1.20
N LEU A 359 -47.31 -24.38 2.20
CA LEU A 359 -47.10 -24.87 3.56
C LEU A 359 -47.00 -26.40 3.52
N SER A 360 -45.82 -26.95 3.81
CA SER A 360 -45.68 -28.39 3.98
C SER A 360 -46.47 -28.82 5.22
N ASN A 361 -47.61 -29.49 5.01
CA ASN A 361 -48.37 -30.18 6.05
C ASN A 361 -47.54 -31.33 6.61
N ASN A 362 -46.64 -31.04 7.56
CA ASN A 362 -45.95 -32.09 8.31
C ASN A 362 -45.55 -31.64 9.72
N LYS A 363 -46.57 -31.41 10.57
CA LYS A 363 -46.48 -31.59 12.02
C LYS A 363 -47.84 -32.06 12.58
N LYS A 364 -48.17 -33.34 12.42
CA LYS A 364 -49.07 -34.01 13.39
C LYS A 364 -48.31 -34.09 14.71
N GLY A 365 -48.80 -33.35 15.70
CA GLY A 365 -48.17 -33.20 17.01
C GLY A 365 -48.11 -34.51 17.79
N LYS A 366 -46.98 -34.75 18.45
CA LYS A 366 -46.95 -35.57 19.67
C LYS A 366 -47.36 -34.67 20.83
N ILE A 367 -48.63 -34.74 21.21
CA ILE A 367 -49.14 -34.25 22.49
C ILE A 367 -48.48 -35.12 23.57
N LYS A 368 -47.57 -34.56 24.36
CA LYS A 368 -47.16 -35.16 25.65
C LYS A 368 -48.28 -34.87 26.65
N ARG A 369 -49.02 -35.91 27.06
CA ARG A 369 -49.82 -35.87 28.30
C ARG A 369 -48.86 -35.98 29.49
N LYS A 370 -49.28 -35.30 30.58
CA LYS A 370 -48.59 -35.11 31.86
C LYS A 370 -47.91 -36.36 32.40
#